data_AF-A0A183HVS5-F1
#
_entry.id   AF-A0A183HVS5-F1
#
_cell.length_a   1.000
_cell.length_b   1.000
_cell.length_c   1.000
_cell.angle_alpha   90.00
_cell.angle_beta   90.00
_cell.angle_gamma   90.00
#
_symmetry.space_group_name_H-M   'P 1'
#
loop_
_entity.id
_entity.type
_entity.pdbx_description
1 polymer ?
#
loop_
_entity_poly.entity_id
_entity_poly.type
_entity_poly.pdbx_seq_one_letter_code
_entity_poly.pdbx_strand_id
1 'polypeptide(L)'
;MGNFNNTEYATINTLMPYAAWLIYATVLLMLAATIVHYLSINAMGSGVPEVKTILQGVHLKKHLTFRTLISKLIGLMLAIGSGFPLGKEGPFVHMGSVVAHQMRRLVEGNKPVYANESRNYELLAAGCAAGVAATFSAPVGGSLLINHPIKW
;
A
#
# COMPACT_ATOMS: atom_id res chain seq x y z
N MET A 1 7.09 -42.71 38.82
CA MET A 1 6.81 -41.26 38.97
C MET A 1 7.98 -40.46 38.39
N GLY A 2 8.09 -40.33 37.06
CA GLY A 2 9.31 -39.75 36.46
C GLY A 2 9.18 -39.15 35.05
N ASN A 3 7.99 -39.02 34.48
CA ASN A 3 7.80 -38.51 33.11
C ASN A 3 6.97 -37.23 33.01
N PHE A 4 6.33 -36.76 34.09
CA PHE A 4 5.46 -35.58 34.07
C PHE A 4 6.24 -34.26 33.93
N ASN A 5 7.37 -34.15 34.62
CA ASN A 5 8.19 -32.93 34.56
C ASN A 5 8.74 -32.70 33.14
N ASN A 6 9.20 -33.75 32.45
CA ASN A 6 9.77 -33.64 31.10
C ASN A 6 8.74 -33.22 30.05
N THR A 7 7.48 -33.65 30.20
CA THR A 7 6.38 -33.24 29.32
C THR A 7 5.94 -31.80 29.56
N GLU A 8 5.93 -31.32 30.81
CA GLU A 8 5.67 -29.91 31.11
C GLU A 8 6.80 -29.02 30.57
N TYR A 9 8.07 -29.37 30.77
CA TYR A 9 9.17 -28.60 30.18
C TYR A 9 9.12 -28.58 28.65
N ALA A 10 8.67 -29.65 28.00
CA ALA A 10 8.49 -29.70 26.55
C ALA A 10 7.33 -28.81 26.07
N THR A 11 6.21 -28.76 26.80
CA THR A 11 5.08 -27.87 26.47
C THR A 11 5.40 -26.41 26.74
N ILE A 12 6.13 -26.08 27.81
CA ILE A 12 6.53 -24.70 28.12
C ILE A 12 7.55 -24.18 27.09
N ASN A 13 8.52 -25.01 26.69
CA ASN A 13 9.53 -24.67 25.67
C ASN A 13 8.94 -24.53 24.26
N THR A 14 7.80 -25.15 23.96
CA THR A 14 7.09 -24.94 22.69
C THR A 14 6.13 -23.76 22.78
N LEU A 15 5.44 -23.56 23.89
CA LEU A 15 4.51 -22.44 24.09
C LEU A 15 5.21 -21.07 24.10
N MET A 16 6.37 -20.97 24.75
CA MET A 16 7.11 -19.72 24.89
C MET A 16 7.54 -19.06 23.56
N PRO A 17 8.10 -19.79 22.56
CA PRO A 17 8.40 -19.20 21.25
C PRO A 17 7.14 -18.84 20.45
N TYR A 18 6.04 -19.60 20.56
CA TYR A 18 4.78 -19.23 19.91
C TYR A 18 4.20 -17.94 20.50
N ALA A 19 4.21 -17.81 21.83
CA ALA A 19 3.78 -16.58 22.50
C ALA A 19 4.66 -15.39 22.11
N ALA A 20 5.99 -15.57 22.06
CA ALA A 20 6.91 -14.52 21.62
C ALA A 20 6.65 -14.08 20.17
N TRP A 21 6.36 -15.02 19.26
CA TRP A 21 6.02 -14.72 17.87
C TRP A 21 4.71 -13.93 17.74
N LEU A 22 3.68 -14.31 18.50
CA LEU A 22 2.40 -13.59 18.53
C LEU A 22 2.53 -12.17 19.10
N ILE A 23 3.31 -12.01 20.17
CA ILE A 23 3.57 -10.68 20.77
C ILE A 23 4.36 -9.82 19.78
N TYR A 24 5.39 -10.37 19.13
CA TYR A 24 6.15 -9.67 18.09
C TYR A 24 5.23 -9.19 16.94
N ALA A 25 4.40 -10.07 16.41
CA ALA A 25 3.50 -9.73 15.31
C ALA A 25 2.46 -8.66 15.70
N THR A 26 1.86 -8.77 16.88
CA THR A 26 0.86 -7.81 17.37
C THR A 26 1.45 -6.44 17.67
N VAL A 27 2.63 -6.37 18.30
CA VAL A 27 3.32 -5.11 18.60
C VAL A 27 3.69 -4.37 17.31
N LEU A 28 4.21 -5.07 16.30
CA LEU A 28 4.55 -4.47 15.00
C LEU A 28 3.32 -3.93 14.26
N LEU A 29 2.20 -4.65 14.30
CA LEU A 29 0.96 -4.19 13.67
C LEU A 29 0.37 -2.97 14.39
N MET A 30 0.41 -2.94 15.72
CA MET A 30 -0.04 -1.79 16.51
C MET A 30 0.84 -0.56 16.21
N LEU A 31 2.15 -0.76 16.06
CA LEU A 31 3.06 0.31 15.65
C LEU A 31 2.75 0.79 14.22
N ALA A 32 2.52 -0.12 13.28
CA ALA A 32 2.14 0.22 11.91
C ALA A 32 0.84 1.04 11.87
N ALA A 33 -0.19 0.61 12.60
CA ALA A 33 -1.48 1.28 12.68
C ALA A 33 -1.37 2.68 13.29
N THR A 34 -0.62 2.83 14.38
CA THR A 34 -0.42 4.13 15.04
C THR A 34 0.33 5.11 14.15
N ILE A 35 1.36 4.67 13.42
CA ILE A 35 2.08 5.52 12.45
C ILE A 35 1.17 5.98 11.32
N VAL A 36 0.37 5.08 10.73
CA VAL A 36 -0.58 5.43 9.66
C VAL A 36 -1.62 6.43 10.17
N HIS A 37 -2.17 6.18 11.37
CA HIS A 37 -3.17 7.05 11.98
C HIS A 37 -2.61 8.45 12.27
N TYR A 38 -1.36 8.55 12.72
CA TYR A 38 -0.71 9.82 13.05
C TYR A 38 -0.30 10.62 11.82
N LEU A 39 0.25 9.99 10.78
CA LEU A 39 0.71 10.70 9.57
C LEU A 39 -0.46 11.12 8.67
N SER A 40 -1.38 10.19 8.39
CA SER A 40 -2.50 10.46 7.49
C SER A 40 -3.58 9.39 7.58
N ILE A 41 -4.71 9.75 8.20
CA ILE A 41 -5.94 8.95 8.19
C ILE A 41 -6.42 8.61 6.76
N ASN A 42 -6.10 9.46 5.78
CA ASN A 42 -6.50 9.26 4.39
C ASN A 42 -5.73 8.11 3.70
N ALA A 43 -4.69 7.57 4.32
CA ALA A 43 -3.92 6.45 3.77
C ALA A 43 -4.48 5.08 4.18
N MET A 44 -5.58 5.04 4.94
CA MET A 44 -6.20 3.79 5.35
C MET A 44 -6.82 3.05 4.14
N GLY A 45 -6.71 1.72 4.17
CA GLY A 45 -7.27 0.85 3.13
C GLY A 45 -6.43 0.75 1.85
N SER A 46 -7.03 0.12 0.84
CA SER A 46 -6.36 -0.25 -0.42
C SER A 46 -5.96 0.97 -1.26
N GLY A 47 -6.81 1.99 -1.38
CA GLY A 47 -6.59 3.14 -2.27
C GLY A 47 -7.06 2.92 -3.71
N VAL A 48 -7.41 1.69 -4.10
CA VAL A 48 -7.93 1.34 -5.43
C VAL A 48 -9.29 1.99 -5.74
N PRO A 49 -10.32 1.93 -4.87
CA PRO A 49 -11.61 2.57 -5.19
C PRO A 49 -11.48 4.09 -5.30
N GLU A 50 -10.58 4.71 -4.55
CA GLU A 50 -10.28 6.13 -4.62
C GLU A 50 -9.58 6.50 -5.92
N VAL A 51 -8.62 5.70 -6.37
CA VAL A 51 -7.98 5.90 -7.68
C VAL A 51 -8.97 5.71 -8.82
N LYS A 52 -9.87 4.72 -8.72
CA LYS A 52 -10.93 4.47 -9.71
C LYS A 52 -11.88 5.67 -9.81
N THR A 53 -12.33 6.21 -8.67
CA THR A 53 -13.20 7.39 -8.66
C THR A 53 -12.50 8.63 -9.21
N ILE A 54 -11.19 8.78 -8.97
CA ILE A 54 -10.39 9.84 -9.60
C ILE A 54 -10.35 9.69 -11.11
N LEU A 55 -10.06 8.49 -11.63
CA LEU A 55 -10.06 8.22 -13.08
C LEU A 55 -11.44 8.40 -13.73
N GLN A 56 -12.52 8.27 -12.98
CA GLN A 56 -13.89 8.54 -13.43
C GLN A 56 -14.27 10.04 -13.42
N GLY A 57 -13.37 10.93 -12.98
CA GLY A 57 -13.58 12.37 -12.97
C GLY A 57 -13.81 13.00 -11.59
N VAL A 58 -13.85 12.21 -10.51
CA VAL A 58 -14.08 12.72 -9.15
C VAL A 58 -12.79 13.17 -8.49
N HIS A 59 -12.66 14.45 -8.14
CA HIS A 59 -11.42 15.00 -7.62
C HIS A 59 -11.24 14.77 -6.09
N LEU A 60 -10.49 13.73 -5.70
CA LEU A 60 -10.08 13.49 -4.31
C LEU A 60 -8.68 14.05 -3.98
N LYS A 61 -8.58 15.38 -3.79
CA LYS A 61 -7.29 16.08 -3.57
C LYS A 61 -6.52 15.60 -2.33
N LYS A 62 -7.21 15.13 -1.28
CA LYS A 62 -6.56 14.69 -0.02
C LYS A 62 -5.89 13.31 -0.11
N HIS A 63 -6.25 12.51 -1.12
CA HIS A 63 -5.80 11.12 -1.23
C HIS A 63 -4.45 11.01 -1.98
N LEU A 64 -4.14 11.97 -2.86
CA LEU A 64 -2.92 12.00 -3.68
C LEU A 64 -1.75 12.79 -3.06
N THR A 65 -1.64 12.86 -1.74
CA THR A 65 -0.63 13.71 -1.08
C THR A 65 0.68 12.94 -0.83
N PHE A 66 1.84 13.58 -0.94
CA PHE A 66 3.13 12.92 -0.64
C PHE A 66 3.20 12.34 0.80
N ARG A 67 2.47 12.96 1.75
CA ARG A 67 2.32 12.43 3.12
C ARG A 67 1.59 11.08 3.16
N THR A 68 0.56 10.88 2.33
CA THR A 68 -0.18 9.59 2.27
C THR A 68 0.71 8.49 1.71
N LEU A 69 1.58 8.81 0.75
CA LEU A 69 2.57 7.89 0.19
C LEU A 69 3.55 7.40 1.27
N ILE A 70 4.16 8.31 2.03
CA ILE A 70 5.12 7.94 3.09
C ILE A 70 4.42 7.09 4.18
N SER A 71 3.23 7.47 4.61
CA SER A 71 2.51 6.71 5.63
C SER A 71 2.15 5.31 5.14
N LYS A 72 1.73 5.15 3.88
CA LYS A 72 1.41 3.84 3.29
C LYS A 72 2.66 2.96 3.16
N LEU A 73 3.79 3.53 2.74
CA LEU A 73 5.05 2.79 2.63
C LEU A 73 5.51 2.24 3.98
N ILE A 74 5.56 3.09 5.01
CA ILE A 74 6.02 2.67 6.34
C ILE A 74 5.03 1.69 6.97
N GLY A 75 3.73 1.98 6.90
CA GLY A 75 2.69 1.09 7.42
C GLY A 75 2.72 -0.28 6.76
N LEU A 76 2.88 -0.34 5.42
CA LEU A 76 2.94 -1.59 4.68
C LEU A 76 4.22 -2.38 4.97
N MET A 77 5.38 -1.71 5.08
CA MET A 77 6.64 -2.38 5.45
C MET A 77 6.55 -3.04 6.83
N LEU A 78 5.99 -2.35 7.83
CA LEU A 78 5.82 -2.90 9.17
C LEU A 78 4.78 -4.03 9.22
N ALA A 79 3.70 -3.90 8.46
CA ALA A 79 2.68 -4.93 8.30
C ALA A 79 3.20 -6.23 7.65
N ILE A 80 4.03 -6.12 6.60
CA ILE A 80 4.64 -7.29 5.95
C ILE A 80 5.72 -7.87 6.87
N GLY A 81 6.49 -7.02 7.57
CA GLY A 81 7.51 -7.43 8.54
C GLY A 81 6.94 -8.17 9.76
N SER A 82 5.67 -7.98 10.10
CA SER A 82 4.98 -8.73 11.15
C SER A 82 4.49 -10.11 10.70
N GLY A 83 4.62 -10.46 9.41
CA GLY A 83 4.16 -11.72 8.85
C GLY A 83 2.64 -11.83 8.69
N PHE A 84 1.91 -10.72 8.72
CA PHE A 84 0.46 -10.75 8.54
C PHE A 84 0.09 -10.95 7.05
N PRO A 85 -0.93 -11.75 6.72
CA PRO A 85 -1.37 -11.97 5.34
C PRO A 85 -2.14 -10.75 4.79
N LEU A 86 -1.47 -9.62 4.64
CA LEU A 86 -2.01 -8.43 3.97
C LEU A 86 -1.63 -8.41 2.50
N GLY A 87 -2.61 -8.15 1.63
CA GLY A 87 -2.37 -7.94 0.21
C GLY A 87 -1.68 -6.61 -0.05
N LYS A 88 -0.46 -6.66 -0.62
CA LYS A 88 0.29 -5.47 -1.08
C LYS A 88 -0.26 -4.87 -2.39
N GLU A 89 -1.02 -5.64 -3.15
CA GLU A 89 -1.47 -5.30 -4.50
C GLU A 89 -2.17 -3.93 -4.58
N GLY A 90 -3.22 -3.74 -3.77
CA GLY A 90 -3.99 -2.50 -3.74
C GLY A 90 -3.19 -1.24 -3.37
N PRO A 91 -2.47 -1.25 -2.23
CA PRO A 91 -1.61 -0.15 -1.82
C PRO A 91 -0.58 0.25 -2.88
N PHE A 92 0.02 -0.69 -3.59
CA PHE A 92 1.03 -0.38 -4.62
C PHE A 92 0.45 0.35 -5.84
N VAL A 93 -0.76 -0.02 -6.29
CA VAL A 93 -1.45 0.73 -7.36
C VAL A 93 -1.66 2.19 -6.93
N HIS A 94 -2.13 2.38 -5.70
CA HIS A 94 -2.33 3.71 -5.15
C HIS A 94 -1.01 4.48 -5.05
N MET A 95 0.07 3.88 -4.52
CA MET A 95 1.38 4.53 -4.43
C MET A 95 1.91 4.96 -5.80
N GLY A 96 1.75 4.14 -6.85
CA GLY A 96 2.10 4.49 -8.22
C GLY A 96 1.33 5.71 -8.74
N SER A 97 0.03 5.79 -8.42
CA SER A 97 -0.81 6.94 -8.76
C SER A 97 -0.36 8.23 -8.06
N VAL A 98 0.05 8.16 -6.78
CA VAL A 98 0.54 9.31 -6.02
C VAL A 98 1.87 9.80 -6.58
N VAL A 99 2.78 8.89 -6.93
CA VAL A 99 4.07 9.24 -7.55
C VAL A 99 3.84 9.95 -8.88
N ALA A 100 2.97 9.43 -9.74
CA ALA A 100 2.61 10.09 -11.00
C ALA A 100 2.00 11.48 -10.79
N HIS A 101 1.12 11.64 -9.79
CA HIS A 101 0.57 12.94 -9.42
C HIS A 101 1.64 13.94 -8.93
N GLN A 102 2.63 13.47 -8.18
CA GLN A 102 3.73 14.32 -7.72
C GLN A 102 4.71 14.67 -8.84
N MET A 103 5.02 13.74 -9.74
CA MET A 103 5.81 14.00 -10.95
C MET A 103 5.13 15.06 -11.83
N ARG A 104 3.80 14.98 -11.99
CA ARG A 104 3.02 16.01 -12.69
C ARG A 104 3.28 17.40 -12.12
N ARG A 105 3.13 17.57 -10.80
CA ARG A 105 3.31 18.87 -10.13
C ARG A 105 4.71 19.44 -10.33
N LEU A 106 5.73 18.59 -10.39
CA LEU A 106 7.11 19.00 -10.68
C LEU A 106 7.29 19.44 -12.14
N VAL A 107 6.61 18.80 -13.09
CA VAL A 107 6.67 19.13 -14.52
C VAL A 107 5.85 20.37 -14.87
N GLU A 108 4.67 20.54 -14.26
CA GLU A 108 3.79 21.70 -14.45
C GLU A 108 4.46 23.02 -14.03
N GLY A 109 5.24 23.01 -12.94
CA GLY A 109 5.98 24.20 -12.49
C GLY A 109 7.00 24.71 -13.51
N ASN A 110 7.47 23.85 -14.42
CA ASN A 110 8.47 24.19 -15.43
C ASN A 110 7.87 24.42 -16.83
N LYS A 111 6.68 23.88 -17.14
CA LYS A 111 6.03 24.01 -18.46
C LYS A 111 4.50 24.08 -18.31
N PRO A 112 3.86 25.25 -18.49
CA PRO A 112 2.41 25.41 -18.35
C PRO A 112 1.61 24.64 -19.42
N VAL A 113 2.25 24.20 -20.51
CA VAL A 113 1.66 23.33 -21.54
C VAL A 113 1.14 22.01 -20.95
N TYR A 114 1.69 21.54 -19.82
CA TYR A 114 1.29 20.28 -19.17
C TYR A 114 0.04 20.36 -18.27
N ALA A 115 -0.62 21.52 -18.17
CA ALA A 115 -1.80 21.72 -17.33
C ALA A 115 -3.10 21.05 -17.84
N ASN A 116 -3.08 20.37 -18.99
CA ASN A 116 -4.27 19.70 -19.54
C ASN A 116 -4.76 18.57 -18.64
N GLU A 117 -6.05 18.63 -18.30
CA GLU A 117 -6.71 17.65 -17.43
C GLU A 117 -6.74 16.24 -18.01
N SER A 118 -6.93 16.11 -19.34
CA SER A 118 -6.84 14.80 -20.04
C SER A 118 -5.49 14.12 -19.82
N ARG A 119 -4.40 14.88 -19.91
CA ARG A 119 -3.05 14.34 -19.75
C ARG A 119 -2.73 13.99 -18.30
N ASN A 120 -3.38 14.65 -17.35
CA ASN A 120 -3.32 14.25 -15.95
C ASN A 120 -3.94 12.86 -15.74
N TYR A 121 -5.10 12.58 -16.35
CA TYR A 121 -5.70 11.25 -16.28
C TYR A 121 -4.82 10.18 -16.94
N GLU A 122 -4.23 10.47 -18.10
CA GLU A 122 -3.28 9.56 -18.77
C GLU A 122 -2.05 9.28 -17.90
N LEU A 123 -1.46 10.31 -17.28
CA LEU A 123 -0.30 10.15 -16.41
C LEU A 123 -0.65 9.39 -15.13
N LEU A 124 -1.81 9.67 -14.54
CA LEU A 124 -2.30 8.94 -13.37
C LEU A 124 -2.53 7.46 -13.72
N ALA A 125 -3.16 7.19 -14.86
CA ALA A 125 -3.40 5.87 -15.40
C ALA A 125 -2.08 5.12 -15.64
N ALA A 126 -1.09 5.78 -16.25
CA ALA A 126 0.25 5.22 -16.44
C ALA A 126 0.94 4.91 -15.10
N GLY A 127 0.82 5.78 -14.10
CA GLY A 127 1.32 5.54 -12.74
C GLY A 127 0.68 4.32 -12.06
N CYS A 128 -0.62 4.15 -12.23
CA CYS A 128 -1.34 2.96 -11.74
C CYS A 128 -0.85 1.69 -12.42
N ALA A 129 -0.73 1.72 -13.76
CA ALA A 129 -0.21 0.60 -14.54
C ALA A 129 1.22 0.22 -14.13
N ALA A 130 2.09 1.21 -13.88
CA ALA A 130 3.44 0.99 -13.38
C ALA A 130 3.45 0.36 -11.97
N GLY A 131 2.57 0.81 -11.07
CA GLY A 131 2.42 0.22 -9.73
C GLY A 131 1.97 -1.24 -9.79
N VAL A 132 0.98 -1.55 -10.62
CA VAL A 132 0.52 -2.93 -10.88
C VAL A 132 1.65 -3.78 -11.46
N ALA A 133 2.32 -3.29 -12.50
CA ALA A 133 3.43 -4.00 -13.14
C ALA A 133 4.56 -4.32 -12.14
N ALA A 134 4.88 -3.39 -11.25
CA ALA A 134 5.88 -3.58 -10.20
C ALA A 134 5.44 -4.63 -9.16
N THR A 135 4.14 -4.76 -8.91
CA THR A 135 3.65 -5.65 -7.84
C THR A 135 3.50 -7.10 -8.29
N PHE A 136 3.13 -7.30 -9.56
CA PHE A 136 3.00 -8.62 -10.20
C PHE A 136 4.23 -9.03 -11.03
N SER A 137 5.24 -8.17 -11.14
CA SER A 137 6.40 -8.35 -12.04
C SER A 137 6.00 -8.65 -13.50
N ALA A 138 4.88 -8.07 -13.93
CA ALA A 138 4.24 -8.35 -15.21
C ALA A 138 3.93 -7.04 -15.97
N PRO A 139 4.86 -6.54 -16.81
CA PRO A 139 4.68 -5.25 -17.50
C PRO A 139 3.49 -5.24 -18.47
N VAL A 140 3.25 -6.37 -19.16
CA VAL A 140 2.12 -6.52 -20.08
C VAL A 140 0.79 -6.59 -19.32
N GLY A 141 0.78 -7.25 -18.15
CA GLY A 141 -0.40 -7.33 -17.29
C GLY A 141 -0.84 -5.96 -16.81
N GLY A 142 0.11 -5.11 -16.38
CA GLY A 142 -0.17 -3.75 -15.92
C GLY A 142 -0.71 -2.81 -16.99
N SER A 143 -0.21 -2.90 -18.23
CA SER A 143 -0.68 -2.05 -19.34
C SER A 143 -2.02 -2.48 -19.94
N LEU A 144 -2.37 -3.77 -19.88
CA LEU A 144 -3.70 -4.25 -20.25
C LEU A 144 -4.76 -3.78 -19.27
N LEU A 145 -4.41 -3.79 -17.98
CA LEU A 145 -5.28 -3.43 -16.86
C LEU A 145 -5.81 -1.99 -16.93
N ILE A 146 -5.08 -1.10 -17.61
CA ILE A 146 -5.39 0.32 -17.73
C ILE A 146 -6.10 0.69 -19.04
N ASN A 147 -5.79 -0.03 -20.14
CA ASN A 147 -6.40 0.22 -21.45
C ASN A 147 -7.78 -0.43 -21.62
N HIS A 148 -8.05 -1.49 -20.86
CA HIS A 148 -9.38 -2.09 -20.85
C HIS A 148 -10.34 -1.15 -20.09
N PRO A 149 -11.55 -0.85 -20.62
CA PRO A 149 -12.51 -0.02 -19.93
C PRO A 149 -12.68 -0.55 -18.51
N ILE A 150 -12.42 0.34 -17.55
CA ILE A 150 -12.12 0.10 -16.14
C ILE A 150 -13.31 -0.63 -15.47
N LYS A 151 -13.37 -1.95 -15.63
CA LYS A 151 -14.34 -2.85 -15.01
C LYS A 151 -13.60 -3.68 -13.95
N TRP A 152 -13.38 -3.07 -12.79
CA TRP A 152 -13.15 -3.76 -11.52
C TRP A 152 -14.46 -3.79 -10.76
#